data_AF-A0A6P8DYE1-F1
#
_entry.id   AF-A0A6P8DYE1-F1
#
_cell.length_a   1.000
_cell.length_b   1.000
_cell.length_c   1.000
_cell.angle_alpha   90.00
_cell.angle_beta   90.00
_cell.angle_gamma   90.00
#
_symmetry.space_group_name_H-M   'P 1'
#
loop_
_entity.id
_entity.type
_entity.pdbx_description
1 polymer ?
#
loop_
_entity_poly.entity_id
_entity_poly.type
_entity_poly.pdbx_seq_one_letter_code
_entity_poly.pdbx_strand_id
1 'polypeptide(L)'
;MAAAAPPPSSLGTRSSASLRTPSNLLFSKIPSLHSPPPSGCLRLACRSQLRSFDDSQNWITVDYFPSVDPIHVIHGSSSAASIPMAASAGLDSAAKGAKKVCLFYCAETKPLAERVAAQSDYIELRSINWRTFDDGFPNLFIPNAQGIRGQHVAFLASFSSPRERFYFGDNILPCFESGIPLLKNRLQQLPDSDNISIAFPDDGAWKRFHNQLQHFPTIVCAKVREGNQRIVRLKEGDPKGRHVVIVDDLVQSGGTLIECQKVLAAHGAAKISAYVTHGIFPHKSWERFKHDNGGNPEDGMTYFWITDSCPQTVNEVMNKPPFEVLSLANSIAASLLI
;
A
#
# COMPACT_ATOMS: atom_id res chain seq x y z
N MET A 1 26.61 51.33 56.77
CA MET A 1 25.51 51.11 57.75
C MET A 1 24.55 50.15 57.04
N ALA A 2 24.25 48.93 57.51
CA ALA A 2 24.01 48.40 58.87
C ALA A 2 22.76 49.04 59.50
N ALA A 3 21.81 48.32 60.11
CA ALA A 3 21.69 46.87 60.45
C ALA A 3 20.21 46.41 60.25
N ALA A 4 19.65 45.26 60.71
CA ALA A 4 20.08 44.19 61.62
C ALA A 4 19.30 42.85 61.37
N ALA A 5 19.59 41.81 62.16
CA ALA A 5 18.93 40.47 62.26
C ALA A 5 19.15 39.92 63.71
N PRO A 6 18.86 38.66 64.13
CA PRO A 6 18.04 37.55 63.56
C PRO A 6 16.71 37.38 64.38
N PRO A 7 16.36 36.38 65.26
CA PRO A 7 16.87 35.03 65.67
C PRO A 7 15.95 33.83 65.19
N PRO A 8 16.10 32.56 65.65
CA PRO A 8 15.63 31.37 64.88
C PRO A 8 14.91 30.20 65.62
N SER A 9 14.57 29.12 64.88
CA SER A 9 14.51 27.67 65.29
C SER A 9 13.93 26.81 64.13
N SER A 10 14.09 25.47 63.99
CA SER A 10 15.18 24.51 64.31
C SER A 10 14.92 23.20 63.51
N LEU A 11 15.76 22.79 62.55
CA LEU A 11 16.88 21.81 62.67
C LEU A 11 16.46 20.31 62.75
N GLY A 12 16.85 19.50 61.75
CA GLY A 12 16.60 18.05 61.69
C GLY A 12 17.50 17.29 60.68
N THR A 13 18.46 16.52 61.20
CA THR A 13 19.51 15.69 60.54
C THR A 13 18.98 14.57 59.61
N ARG A 14 19.62 14.06 58.52
CA ARG A 14 21.01 13.95 57.96
C ARG A 14 21.68 12.55 58.08
N SER A 15 21.71 11.79 56.98
CA SER A 15 22.71 10.75 56.56
C SER A 15 22.40 10.39 55.08
N SER A 16 23.29 10.31 54.07
CA SER A 16 24.66 9.77 53.90
C SER A 16 24.73 8.23 53.78
N ALA A 17 25.50 7.60 52.87
CA ALA A 17 26.14 8.00 51.60
C ALA A 17 26.70 6.74 50.87
N SER A 18 27.05 6.81 49.57
CA SER A 18 28.19 6.13 48.88
C SER A 18 27.90 5.77 47.40
N LEU A 19 28.95 5.71 46.57
CA LEU A 19 28.94 5.23 45.18
C LEU A 19 29.54 3.81 45.11
N ARG A 20 29.19 3.03 44.06
CA ARG A 20 30.13 2.21 43.25
C ARG A 20 29.45 1.46 42.09
N THR A 21 30.04 1.59 40.91
CA THR A 21 30.16 0.52 39.88
C THR A 21 31.42 -0.33 40.19
N PRO A 22 31.77 -1.45 39.51
CA PRO A 22 31.26 -1.95 38.22
C PRO A 22 31.07 -3.49 38.10
N SER A 23 30.98 -3.96 36.84
CA SER A 23 31.46 -5.25 36.29
C SER A 23 30.61 -6.54 36.37
N ASN A 24 30.30 -7.04 35.15
CA ASN A 24 30.45 -8.39 34.62
C ASN A 24 29.80 -9.65 35.25
N LEU A 25 29.15 -10.40 34.35
CA LEU A 25 29.06 -11.87 34.24
C LEU A 25 28.43 -12.66 35.39
N LEU A 26 27.32 -13.34 35.08
CA LEU A 26 27.36 -14.79 34.88
C LEU A 26 26.10 -15.32 34.15
N PHE A 27 26.28 -16.41 33.38
CA PHE A 27 25.17 -17.18 32.81
C PHE A 27 24.42 -17.91 33.93
N SER A 28 23.12 -17.66 34.09
CA SER A 28 22.23 -18.60 34.77
C SER A 28 21.84 -19.72 33.80
N LYS A 29 22.11 -20.97 34.18
CA LYS A 29 21.87 -22.15 33.34
C LYS A 29 20.38 -22.33 33.02
N ILE A 30 20.09 -22.66 31.76
CA ILE A 30 18.82 -23.29 31.38
C ILE A 30 18.73 -24.65 32.10
N PRO A 31 17.66 -24.96 32.85
CA PRO A 31 17.43 -26.30 33.37
C PRO A 31 17.07 -27.24 32.22
N SER A 32 17.93 -28.23 31.94
CA SER A 32 17.64 -29.30 30.99
C SER A 32 16.70 -30.33 31.61
N LEU A 33 15.39 -30.14 31.49
CA LEU A 33 14.42 -31.22 31.69
C LEU A 33 13.96 -31.77 30.33
N HIS A 34 14.19 -33.06 30.13
CA HIS A 34 13.47 -33.83 29.10
C HIS A 34 12.05 -34.12 29.62
N SER A 35 11.07 -33.39 29.09
CA SER A 35 9.68 -33.83 29.05
C SER A 35 9.00 -33.22 27.80
N PRO A 36 8.27 -34.01 26.99
CA PRO A 36 7.54 -33.46 25.85
C PRO A 36 6.36 -32.62 26.35
N PRO A 37 6.06 -31.45 25.73
CA PRO A 37 4.90 -30.66 26.09
C PRO A 37 3.61 -31.40 25.68
N PRO A 38 2.50 -31.25 26.45
CA PRO A 38 1.23 -31.88 26.12
C PRO A 38 0.65 -31.33 24.80
N SER A 39 0.01 -32.22 24.04
CA SER A 39 -0.55 -31.94 22.71
C SER A 39 -1.64 -30.86 22.74
N GLY A 40 -1.30 -29.61 22.40
CA GLY A 40 -2.27 -28.52 22.47
C GLY A 40 -1.77 -27.11 22.12
N CYS A 41 -0.92 -26.94 21.11
CA CYS A 41 -0.49 -25.60 20.67
C CYS A 41 -0.66 -25.42 19.15
N LEU A 42 -1.81 -24.88 18.75
CA LEU A 42 -2.13 -24.56 17.36
C LEU A 42 -1.37 -23.30 16.90
N ARG A 43 -0.31 -23.49 16.10
CA ARG A 43 0.21 -22.43 15.24
C ARG A 43 -0.81 -22.18 14.12
N LEU A 44 -1.48 -21.02 14.14
CA LEU A 44 -2.40 -20.63 13.06
C LEU A 44 -1.60 -20.33 11.77
N ALA A 45 -1.51 -21.33 10.90
CA ALA A 45 -1.25 -21.12 9.47
C ALA A 45 -2.61 -21.13 8.73
N CYS A 46 -2.81 -20.19 7.81
CA CYS A 46 -3.98 -20.21 6.92
C CYS A 46 -3.80 -21.35 5.89
N ARG A 47 -4.29 -22.55 6.23
CA ARG A 47 -4.11 -23.75 5.41
C ARG A 47 -5.33 -23.99 4.52
N SER A 48 -5.36 -23.35 3.37
CA SER A 48 -6.34 -23.57 2.30
C SER A 48 -6.23 -24.97 1.68
N GLN A 49 -6.74 -26.00 2.37
CA GLN A 49 -6.83 -27.36 1.83
C GLN A 49 -7.95 -27.48 0.77
N LEU A 50 -7.60 -27.30 -0.52
CA LEU A 50 -8.36 -27.90 -1.61
C LEU A 50 -8.17 -29.43 -1.56
N ARG A 51 -9.08 -30.14 -0.88
CA ARG A 51 -9.11 -31.61 -0.86
C ARG A 51 -9.73 -32.15 -2.16
N SER A 52 -8.88 -32.53 -3.10
CA SER A 52 -9.24 -33.50 -4.14
C SER A 52 -8.98 -34.90 -3.60
N PHE A 53 -9.93 -35.82 -3.77
CA PHE A 53 -9.68 -37.25 -3.69
C PHE A 53 -9.20 -37.71 -5.07
N ASP A 54 -7.90 -37.97 -5.23
CA ASP A 54 -7.41 -39.26 -5.75
C ASP A 54 -5.91 -39.41 -5.45
N ASP A 55 -5.34 -40.59 -5.65
CA ASP A 55 -3.98 -40.99 -5.22
C ASP A 55 -2.95 -41.06 -6.38
N SER A 56 -1.73 -41.50 -6.05
CA SER A 56 -0.58 -41.85 -6.92
C SER A 56 0.40 -40.73 -7.35
N GLN A 57 1.49 -40.67 -6.56
CA GLN A 57 2.89 -40.41 -6.91
C GLN A 57 3.26 -40.03 -8.37
N ASN A 58 4.01 -38.93 -8.52
CA ASN A 58 5.40 -39.02 -9.00
C ASN A 58 6.23 -37.76 -8.66
N TRP A 59 7.55 -37.92 -8.54
CA TRP A 59 8.51 -36.82 -8.31
C TRP A 59 9.39 -36.63 -9.55
N ILE A 60 9.57 -35.39 -10.01
CA ILE A 60 10.58 -35.04 -11.02
C ILE A 60 11.27 -33.76 -10.60
N THR A 61 12.58 -33.83 -10.37
CA THR A 61 13.47 -32.66 -10.22
C THR A 61 14.00 -32.27 -11.59
N VAL A 62 14.04 -30.98 -11.90
CA VAL A 62 14.72 -30.46 -13.10
C VAL A 62 15.50 -29.21 -12.70
N ASP A 63 16.83 -29.30 -12.68
CA ASP A 63 17.72 -28.16 -12.51
C ASP A 63 17.77 -27.32 -13.81
N TYR A 64 17.84 -25.99 -13.67
CA TYR A 64 17.85 -25.06 -14.80
C TYR A 64 19.17 -24.31 -14.91
N PHE A 65 19.84 -24.46 -16.06
CA PHE A 65 21.00 -23.65 -16.46
C PHE A 65 20.61 -22.70 -17.60
N PRO A 66 20.88 -21.39 -17.48
CA PRO A 66 20.61 -20.43 -18.56
C PRO A 66 21.71 -20.43 -19.63
N SER A 67 21.31 -20.32 -20.90
CA SER A 67 22.19 -19.99 -22.04
C SER A 67 21.46 -19.07 -23.01
N VAL A 68 22.21 -18.31 -23.79
CA VAL A 68 21.72 -17.18 -24.62
C VAL A 68 21.68 -17.54 -26.13
N ASP A 69 20.96 -16.75 -26.91
CA ASP A 69 20.70 -16.80 -28.37
C ASP A 69 21.98 -16.66 -29.26
N PRO A 70 21.93 -16.65 -30.63
CA PRO A 70 20.78 -16.70 -31.56
C PRO A 70 20.89 -17.58 -32.85
N ILE A 71 19.73 -17.79 -33.50
CA ILE A 71 19.43 -17.87 -34.97
C ILE A 71 20.38 -18.66 -35.91
N HIS A 72 19.79 -19.62 -36.65
CA HIS A 72 20.16 -19.92 -38.06
C HIS A 72 18.98 -20.51 -38.85
N VAL A 73 18.95 -20.32 -40.18
CA VAL A 73 17.88 -20.80 -41.10
C VAL A 73 18.49 -21.65 -42.23
N ILE A 74 18.02 -22.88 -42.42
CA ILE A 74 18.29 -23.73 -43.60
C ILE A 74 17.02 -24.55 -43.95
N HIS A 75 16.76 -24.77 -45.25
CA HIS A 75 15.69 -25.65 -45.76
C HIS A 75 16.15 -27.11 -45.89
N GLY A 76 15.22 -28.07 -45.73
CA GLY A 76 15.43 -29.47 -46.10
C GLY A 76 14.13 -30.27 -46.02
N SER A 77 13.80 -31.03 -47.05
CA SER A 77 12.55 -31.81 -47.17
C SER A 77 12.82 -33.28 -47.43
N SER A 78 11.92 -34.16 -46.96
CA SER A 78 11.30 -35.21 -47.79
C SER A 78 10.31 -36.09 -46.98
N SER A 79 9.43 -36.76 -47.73
CA SER A 79 8.22 -37.48 -47.33
C SER A 79 8.42 -38.87 -46.72
N ALA A 80 7.40 -39.35 -45.98
CA ALA A 80 6.83 -40.68 -46.23
C ALA A 80 5.33 -40.79 -45.82
N ALA A 81 4.51 -41.27 -46.76
CA ALA A 81 3.22 -41.98 -46.66
C ALA A 81 2.11 -41.56 -45.65
N SER A 82 0.89 -41.46 -46.18
CA SER A 82 -0.39 -41.31 -45.46
C SER A 82 -1.25 -42.58 -45.54
N ILE A 83 -2.33 -42.65 -44.75
CA ILE A 83 -3.71 -42.88 -45.24
C ILE A 83 -4.73 -42.62 -44.10
N PRO A 84 -5.97 -42.14 -44.37
CA PRO A 84 -6.73 -41.35 -43.39
C PRO A 84 -8.03 -41.99 -42.87
N MET A 85 -8.68 -41.33 -41.89
CA MET A 85 -10.08 -41.55 -41.53
C MET A 85 -10.84 -40.23 -41.31
N ALA A 86 -12.07 -40.19 -41.83
CA ALA A 86 -13.19 -39.27 -41.60
C ALA A 86 -12.91 -37.85 -41.06
N ALA A 87 -13.10 -36.84 -41.91
CA ALA A 87 -13.27 -35.45 -41.47
C ALA A 87 -14.74 -35.15 -41.15
N SER A 88 -15.01 -34.49 -40.02
CA SER A 88 -16.21 -33.67 -39.82
C SER A 88 -15.83 -32.19 -39.95
N ALA A 89 -16.45 -31.48 -40.90
CA ALA A 89 -16.11 -30.09 -41.19
C ALA A 89 -16.77 -29.12 -40.19
N GLY A 90 -16.26 -29.08 -38.96
CA GLY A 90 -16.55 -28.01 -38.02
C GLY A 90 -15.79 -26.74 -38.40
N LEU A 91 -16.42 -25.82 -39.14
CA LEU A 91 -15.83 -24.55 -39.58
C LEU A 91 -15.80 -23.50 -38.45
N ASP A 92 -15.28 -23.86 -37.29
CA ASP A 92 -15.02 -22.91 -36.20
C ASP A 92 -13.59 -22.40 -36.29
N SER A 93 -13.42 -21.26 -36.96
CA SER A 93 -12.25 -20.39 -36.82
C SER A 93 -12.29 -19.69 -35.44
N ALA A 94 -12.34 -20.49 -34.37
CA ALA A 94 -12.29 -20.02 -33.00
C ALA A 94 -10.92 -19.36 -32.77
N ALA A 95 -10.93 -18.03 -32.64
CA ALA A 95 -9.74 -17.28 -32.27
C ALA A 95 -9.12 -17.83 -30.98
N LYS A 96 -7.81 -17.61 -30.78
CA LYS A 96 -7.19 -17.73 -29.45
C LYS A 96 -7.79 -16.65 -28.53
N GLY A 97 -8.98 -16.90 -28.01
CA GLY A 97 -9.66 -16.01 -27.08
C GLY A 97 -8.76 -15.78 -25.87
N ALA A 98 -8.43 -14.52 -25.59
CA ALA A 98 -7.66 -14.19 -24.39
C ALA A 98 -8.44 -14.70 -23.17
N LYS A 99 -7.74 -15.45 -22.31
CA LYS A 99 -8.36 -16.09 -21.15
C LYS A 99 -8.94 -15.02 -20.23
N LYS A 100 -10.21 -15.15 -19.85
CA LYS A 100 -10.80 -14.24 -18.89
C LYS A 100 -10.15 -14.37 -17.51
N VAL A 101 -10.08 -13.24 -16.81
CA VAL A 101 -9.66 -13.15 -15.42
C VAL A 101 -10.90 -13.17 -14.54
N CYS A 102 -11.06 -14.21 -13.72
CA CYS A 102 -12.07 -14.25 -12.68
C CYS A 102 -11.63 -13.36 -11.50
N LEU A 103 -12.21 -12.16 -11.38
CA LEU A 103 -11.90 -11.19 -10.33
C LEU A 103 -12.84 -11.36 -9.13
N PHE A 104 -12.32 -11.90 -8.03
CA PHE A 104 -12.97 -11.94 -6.72
C PHE A 104 -12.57 -10.73 -5.87
N TYR A 105 -13.30 -10.44 -4.79
CA TYR A 105 -13.08 -9.24 -3.97
C TYR A 105 -13.49 -9.38 -2.48
N CYS A 106 -12.80 -8.67 -1.58
CA CYS A 106 -13.28 -8.38 -0.23
C CYS A 106 -14.49 -7.43 -0.29
N ALA A 107 -15.48 -7.63 0.59
CA ALA A 107 -16.75 -6.91 0.54
C ALA A 107 -16.60 -5.37 0.52
N GLU A 108 -15.65 -4.81 1.26
CA GLU A 108 -15.40 -3.36 1.25
C GLU A 108 -14.78 -2.83 -0.07
N THR A 109 -14.04 -3.66 -0.79
CA THR A 109 -13.44 -3.30 -2.09
C THR A 109 -14.42 -3.43 -3.27
N LYS A 110 -15.66 -3.91 -3.03
CA LYS A 110 -16.67 -4.14 -4.07
C LYS A 110 -16.80 -2.97 -5.08
N PRO A 111 -16.93 -1.69 -4.68
CA PRO A 111 -17.13 -0.61 -5.65
C PRO A 111 -15.91 -0.38 -6.57
N LEU A 112 -14.70 -0.71 -6.10
CA LEU A 112 -13.49 -0.69 -6.94
C LEU A 112 -13.47 -1.92 -7.86
N ALA A 113 -13.80 -3.11 -7.36
CA ALA A 113 -13.87 -4.33 -8.18
C ALA A 113 -14.87 -4.19 -9.35
N GLU A 114 -16.03 -3.56 -9.11
CA GLU A 114 -17.01 -3.22 -10.15
C GLU A 114 -16.44 -2.24 -11.19
N ARG A 115 -15.68 -1.21 -10.77
CA ARG A 115 -15.00 -0.29 -11.70
C ARG A 115 -13.87 -0.97 -12.49
N VAL A 116 -13.12 -1.89 -11.88
CA VAL A 116 -12.05 -2.67 -12.54
C VAL A 116 -12.64 -3.58 -13.63
N ALA A 117 -13.70 -4.32 -13.31
CA ALA A 117 -14.39 -5.17 -14.29
C ALA A 117 -14.97 -4.33 -15.46
N ALA A 118 -15.50 -3.14 -15.17
CA ALA A 118 -16.00 -2.22 -16.18
C ALA A 118 -14.92 -1.64 -17.14
N GLN A 119 -13.62 -1.92 -16.93
CA GLN A 119 -12.58 -1.52 -17.89
C GLN A 119 -12.41 -2.51 -19.06
N SER A 120 -12.87 -3.77 -18.94
CA SER A 120 -12.62 -4.79 -19.97
C SER A 120 -13.54 -6.01 -19.86
N ASP A 121 -14.13 -6.42 -20.99
CA ASP A 121 -14.91 -7.67 -21.11
C ASP A 121 -14.12 -8.95 -20.75
N TYR A 122 -12.79 -8.87 -20.67
CA TYR A 122 -11.92 -9.97 -20.24
C TYR A 122 -11.83 -10.11 -18.71
N ILE A 123 -12.31 -9.14 -17.93
CA ILE A 123 -12.32 -9.19 -16.46
C ILE A 123 -13.74 -9.55 -15.99
N GLU A 124 -13.95 -10.82 -15.61
CA GLU A 124 -15.25 -11.30 -15.14
C GLU A 124 -15.33 -11.20 -13.61
N LEU A 125 -16.22 -10.35 -13.11
CA LEU A 125 -16.45 -10.18 -11.67
C LEU A 125 -17.10 -11.44 -11.07
N ARG A 126 -16.51 -12.00 -10.02
CA ARG A 126 -16.99 -13.19 -9.30
C ARG A 126 -17.21 -12.89 -7.81
N SER A 127 -18.21 -13.52 -7.21
CA SER A 127 -18.55 -13.34 -5.79
C SER A 127 -17.94 -14.42 -4.90
N ILE A 128 -17.59 -14.04 -3.67
CA ILE A 128 -17.37 -14.97 -2.56
C ILE A 128 -18.56 -14.85 -1.61
N ASN A 129 -19.17 -15.97 -1.26
CA ASN A 129 -20.14 -16.03 -0.17
C ASN A 129 -19.39 -16.09 1.15
N TRP A 130 -19.17 -14.92 1.75
CA TRP A 130 -18.58 -14.77 3.08
C TRP A 130 -19.59 -15.21 4.15
N ARG A 131 -19.23 -16.23 4.92
CA ARG A 131 -19.98 -16.73 6.08
C ARG A 131 -19.02 -16.89 7.26
N THR A 132 -19.56 -17.30 8.40
CA THR A 132 -18.81 -17.67 9.60
C THR A 132 -19.31 -19.03 10.09
N PHE A 133 -18.45 -19.82 10.72
CA PHE A 133 -18.85 -20.99 11.52
C PHE A 133 -19.27 -20.54 12.93
N ASP A 134 -19.91 -21.43 13.70
CA ASP A 134 -20.45 -21.12 15.04
C ASP A 134 -19.36 -20.78 16.09
N ASP A 135 -18.10 -21.15 15.82
CA ASP A 135 -16.91 -20.82 16.61
C ASP A 135 -16.31 -19.44 16.27
N GLY A 136 -16.88 -18.72 15.30
CA GLY A 136 -16.37 -17.45 14.81
C GLY A 136 -15.33 -17.55 13.69
N PHE A 137 -14.98 -18.76 13.22
CA PHE A 137 -14.00 -18.94 12.15
C PHE A 137 -14.57 -18.59 10.75
N PRO A 138 -13.82 -17.95 9.84
CA PRO A 138 -14.30 -17.62 8.50
C PRO A 138 -14.67 -18.85 7.65
N ASN A 139 -15.87 -18.81 7.06
CA ASN A 139 -16.41 -19.84 6.18
C ASN A 139 -16.61 -19.24 4.78
N LEU A 140 -15.59 -19.36 3.92
CA LEU A 140 -15.61 -18.82 2.56
C LEU A 140 -16.14 -19.86 1.59
N PHE A 141 -17.21 -19.54 0.85
CA PHE A 141 -17.74 -20.39 -0.22
C PHE A 141 -17.66 -19.69 -1.58
N ILE A 142 -17.04 -20.33 -2.57
CA ILE A 142 -16.96 -19.86 -3.96
C ILE A 142 -18.03 -20.60 -4.79
N PRO A 143 -19.07 -19.90 -5.31
CA PRO A 143 -20.03 -20.49 -6.24
C PRO A 143 -19.33 -20.97 -7.51
N ASN A 144 -19.70 -22.17 -7.99
CA ASN A 144 -19.12 -22.80 -9.17
C ASN A 144 -17.58 -22.90 -9.16
N ALA A 145 -16.98 -23.27 -8.03
CA ALA A 145 -15.53 -23.44 -7.89
C ALA A 145 -14.89 -24.44 -8.90
N GLN A 146 -15.67 -25.36 -9.48
CA GLN A 146 -15.18 -26.23 -10.57
C GLN A 146 -15.01 -25.47 -11.89
N GLY A 147 -15.91 -24.52 -12.21
CA GLY A 147 -15.87 -23.73 -13.44
C GLY A 147 -14.67 -22.78 -13.56
N ILE A 148 -14.01 -22.42 -12.45
CA ILE A 148 -12.80 -21.59 -12.46
C ILE A 148 -11.49 -22.39 -12.61
N ARG A 149 -11.55 -23.72 -12.68
CA ARG A 149 -10.35 -24.57 -12.80
C ARG A 149 -9.61 -24.30 -14.13
N GLY A 150 -8.36 -23.83 -14.04
CA GLY A 150 -7.53 -23.50 -15.20
C GLY A 150 -7.75 -22.11 -15.79
N GLN A 151 -8.65 -21.30 -15.21
CA GLN A 151 -8.77 -19.87 -15.52
C GLN A 151 -7.71 -19.05 -14.76
N HIS A 152 -7.49 -17.81 -15.19
CA HIS A 152 -6.74 -16.83 -14.40
C HIS A 152 -7.67 -16.29 -13.31
N VAL A 153 -7.19 -16.24 -12.07
CA VAL A 153 -7.99 -15.85 -10.91
C VAL A 153 -7.26 -14.75 -10.15
N ALA A 154 -7.97 -13.66 -9.89
CA ALA A 154 -7.48 -12.52 -9.13
C ALA A 154 -8.36 -12.29 -7.89
N PHE A 155 -7.78 -11.72 -6.83
CA PHE A 155 -8.50 -11.37 -5.61
C PHE A 155 -8.11 -9.96 -5.16
N LEU A 156 -9.08 -9.04 -5.18
CA LEU A 156 -8.91 -7.67 -4.71
C LEU A 156 -9.23 -7.57 -3.22
N ALA A 157 -8.29 -7.05 -2.44
CA ALA A 157 -8.45 -6.76 -1.02
C ALA A 157 -7.75 -5.44 -0.66
N SER A 158 -8.09 -4.85 0.47
CA SER A 158 -7.34 -3.74 1.06
C SER A 158 -6.78 -4.16 2.42
N PHE A 159 -5.55 -3.75 2.70
CA PHE A 159 -4.85 -4.04 3.94
C PHE A 159 -4.88 -2.84 4.91
N SER A 160 -5.73 -1.84 4.66
CA SER A 160 -5.90 -0.69 5.57
C SER A 160 -6.57 -1.04 6.90
N SER A 161 -7.27 -2.17 6.97
CA SER A 161 -7.97 -2.66 8.17
C SER A 161 -7.11 -3.65 8.97
N PRO A 162 -6.75 -3.37 10.24
CA PRO A 162 -5.99 -4.30 11.09
C PRO A 162 -6.67 -5.64 11.39
N ARG A 163 -7.94 -5.81 10.96
CA ARG A 163 -8.69 -7.07 11.07
C ARG A 163 -8.24 -8.12 10.06
N GLU A 164 -7.70 -7.69 8.91
CA GLU A 164 -7.40 -8.57 7.78
C GLU A 164 -5.88 -8.78 7.63
N ARG A 165 -5.34 -9.72 8.40
CA ARG A 165 -3.92 -10.15 8.27
C ARG A 165 -3.80 -11.28 7.26
N PHE A 166 -3.38 -10.93 6.04
CA PHE A 166 -2.96 -11.90 5.05
C PHE A 166 -1.48 -12.24 5.26
N TYR A 167 -1.16 -13.54 5.18
CA TYR A 167 0.22 -14.04 5.19
C TYR A 167 0.47 -14.72 3.85
N PHE A 168 1.43 -14.18 3.10
CA PHE A 168 1.84 -14.70 1.80
C PHE A 168 2.92 -15.77 2.01
N GLY A 169 2.76 -16.92 1.34
CA GLY A 169 3.79 -17.95 1.27
C GLY A 169 4.78 -17.67 0.13
N ASP A 170 5.87 -18.42 0.08
CA ASP A 170 7.04 -18.14 -0.77
C ASP A 170 6.75 -18.18 -2.29
N ASN A 171 5.62 -18.76 -2.70
CA ASN A 171 5.17 -18.87 -4.08
C ASN A 171 4.44 -17.61 -4.61
N ILE A 172 4.76 -16.42 -4.10
CA ILE A 172 4.09 -15.16 -4.45
C ILE A 172 5.12 -14.13 -4.91
N LEU A 173 5.03 -13.77 -6.20
CA LEU A 173 5.82 -12.70 -6.81
C LEU A 173 5.07 -11.36 -6.66
N PRO A 174 5.60 -10.37 -5.91
CA PRO A 174 4.95 -9.09 -5.76
C PRO A 174 5.16 -8.21 -7.00
N CYS A 175 4.08 -7.77 -7.64
CA CYS A 175 4.11 -6.66 -8.58
C CYS A 175 3.83 -5.35 -7.83
N PHE A 176 4.57 -4.28 -8.15
CA PHE A 176 4.47 -2.98 -7.47
C PHE A 176 4.02 -1.88 -8.43
N GLU A 177 2.73 -1.57 -8.41
CA GLU A 177 2.16 -0.48 -9.20
C GLU A 177 2.32 0.89 -8.51
N SER A 178 2.45 1.94 -9.31
CA SER A 178 2.58 3.32 -8.83
C SER A 178 1.28 4.11 -9.04
N GLY A 179 0.85 4.85 -8.01
CA GLY A 179 -0.26 5.81 -8.13
C GLY A 179 0.14 7.15 -8.75
N ILE A 180 1.44 7.43 -8.92
CA ILE A 180 1.96 8.71 -9.44
C ILE A 180 1.50 9.04 -10.87
N PRO A 181 1.29 8.10 -11.81
CA PRO A 181 0.69 8.41 -13.12
C PRO A 181 -0.70 9.05 -13.02
N LEU A 182 -1.53 8.63 -12.05
CA LEU A 182 -2.85 9.24 -11.80
C LEU A 182 -2.70 10.69 -11.34
N LEU A 183 -1.76 10.95 -10.42
CA LEU A 183 -1.42 12.31 -9.98
C LEU A 183 -0.96 13.15 -11.18
N LYS A 184 0.00 12.67 -11.99
CA LYS A 184 0.56 13.43 -13.12
C LYS A 184 -0.51 13.84 -14.13
N ASN A 185 -1.41 12.92 -14.49
CA ASN A 185 -2.57 13.22 -15.33
C ASN A 185 -3.46 14.29 -14.68
N ARG A 186 -3.79 14.15 -13.39
CA ARG A 186 -4.65 15.11 -12.68
C ARG A 186 -4.04 16.51 -12.55
N LEU A 187 -2.72 16.60 -12.36
CA LEU A 187 -2.00 17.87 -12.31
C LEU A 187 -1.96 18.57 -13.67
N GLN A 188 -1.86 17.83 -14.78
CA GLN A 188 -1.96 18.39 -16.14
C GLN A 188 -3.34 18.98 -16.47
N GLN A 189 -4.38 18.59 -15.74
CA GLN A 189 -5.75 19.11 -15.88
C GLN A 189 -6.02 20.37 -15.01
N LEU A 190 -5.03 20.88 -14.29
CA LEU A 190 -5.18 22.11 -13.49
C LEU A 190 -5.01 23.37 -14.35
N PRO A 191 -5.76 24.45 -14.06
CA PRO A 191 -5.69 25.71 -14.82
C PRO A 191 -4.34 26.43 -14.65
N ASP A 192 -3.61 26.14 -13.58
CA ASP A 192 -2.28 26.64 -13.24
C ASP A 192 -1.21 25.53 -13.24
N SER A 193 -1.36 24.56 -14.16
CA SER A 193 -0.51 23.38 -14.29
C SER A 193 0.97 23.68 -14.62
N ASP A 194 1.28 24.87 -15.11
CA ASP A 194 2.62 25.42 -15.35
C ASP A 194 3.28 25.98 -14.07
N ASN A 195 2.49 26.44 -13.10
CA ASN A 195 2.96 27.04 -11.85
C ASN A 195 3.08 26.02 -10.69
N ILE A 196 3.01 24.72 -10.97
CA ILE A 196 3.11 23.65 -9.97
C ILE A 196 4.56 23.46 -9.49
N SER A 197 4.70 23.10 -8.21
CA SER A 197 5.91 22.49 -7.62
C SER A 197 5.54 21.29 -6.77
N ILE A 198 6.44 20.30 -6.67
CA ILE A 198 6.25 19.13 -5.80
C ILE A 198 7.05 19.32 -4.52
N ALA A 199 6.38 19.20 -3.37
CA ALA A 199 7.01 19.16 -2.05
C ALA A 199 7.03 17.74 -1.49
N PHE A 200 8.18 17.33 -0.95
CA PHE A 200 8.32 16.07 -0.22
C PHE A 200 8.41 16.34 1.28
N PRO A 201 7.51 15.76 2.12
CA PRO A 201 7.45 16.06 3.55
C PRO A 201 8.64 15.54 4.36
N ASP A 202 9.37 14.54 3.83
CA ASP A 202 10.70 14.14 4.31
C ASP A 202 11.55 13.45 3.21
N ASP A 203 12.80 13.15 3.54
CA ASP A 203 13.77 12.44 2.69
C ASP A 203 13.32 11.03 2.26
N GLY A 204 12.40 10.39 2.99
CA GLY A 204 11.81 9.10 2.62
C GLY A 204 10.80 9.27 1.49
N ALA A 205 9.92 10.27 1.59
CA ALA A 205 9.01 10.64 0.52
C ALA A 205 9.75 11.08 -0.75
N TRP A 206 10.81 11.89 -0.61
CA TRP A 206 11.68 12.25 -1.72
C TRP A 206 12.26 11.00 -2.41
N LYS A 207 12.93 10.10 -1.65
CA LYS A 207 13.51 8.85 -2.18
C LYS A 207 12.50 7.95 -2.90
N ARG A 208 11.25 7.88 -2.43
CA ARG A 208 10.20 7.06 -3.06
C ARG A 208 9.75 7.60 -4.42
N PHE A 209 9.76 8.91 -4.63
CA PHE A 209 8.99 9.52 -5.73
C PHE A 209 9.75 10.48 -6.65
N HIS A 210 10.92 11.00 -6.25
CA HIS A 210 11.60 12.06 -7.00
C HIS A 210 11.82 11.72 -8.49
N ASN A 211 12.30 10.52 -8.81
CA ASN A 211 12.52 10.06 -10.19
C ASN A 211 11.24 10.08 -11.05
N GLN A 212 10.06 9.88 -10.47
CA GLN A 212 8.79 9.89 -11.19
C GLN A 212 8.25 11.31 -11.44
N LEU A 213 8.71 12.28 -10.64
CA LEU A 213 8.21 13.65 -10.58
C LEU A 213 9.27 14.72 -10.92
N GLN A 214 10.48 14.32 -11.31
CA GLN A 214 11.66 15.15 -11.64
C GLN A 214 11.44 16.29 -12.66
N HIS A 215 10.31 16.30 -13.38
CA HIS A 215 9.96 17.36 -14.34
C HIS A 215 9.32 18.59 -13.68
N PHE A 216 8.91 18.49 -12.42
CA PHE A 216 8.41 19.61 -11.63
C PHE A 216 9.53 20.21 -10.75
N PRO A 217 9.56 21.53 -10.52
CA PRO A 217 10.44 22.13 -9.53
C PRO A 217 10.21 21.47 -8.16
N THR A 218 11.29 20.95 -7.58
CA THR A 218 11.24 20.12 -6.37
C THR A 218 11.55 20.94 -5.13
N ILE A 219 10.75 20.70 -4.10
CA ILE A 219 10.90 21.24 -2.75
C ILE A 219 11.07 20.05 -1.80
N VAL A 220 12.04 20.13 -0.88
CA VAL A 220 12.27 19.10 0.13
C VAL A 220 12.13 19.72 1.50
N CYS A 221 11.34 19.07 2.35
CA CYS A 221 11.20 19.40 3.76
C CYS A 221 11.93 18.36 4.63
N ALA A 222 12.38 18.76 5.81
CA ALA A 222 13.00 17.89 6.80
C ALA A 222 12.10 17.74 8.03
N LYS A 223 11.72 16.50 8.36
CA LYS A 223 10.97 16.14 9.57
C LYS A 223 11.91 15.96 10.76
N VAL A 224 12.13 17.03 11.52
CA VAL A 224 13.02 17.05 12.69
C VAL A 224 12.24 16.72 13.97
N ARG A 225 12.90 16.08 14.94
CA ARG A 225 12.37 15.88 16.30
C ARG A 225 13.11 16.77 17.27
N GLU A 226 12.40 17.66 17.96
CA GLU A 226 12.95 18.50 19.02
C GLU A 226 12.26 18.11 20.34
N GLY A 227 12.96 17.30 21.13
CA GLY A 227 12.36 16.58 22.25
C GLY A 227 11.19 15.69 21.80
N ASN A 228 10.02 15.87 22.41
CA ASN A 228 8.79 15.15 22.04
C ASN A 228 8.05 15.80 20.84
N GLN A 229 8.42 17.00 20.41
CA GLN A 229 7.76 17.67 19.30
C GLN A 229 8.30 17.17 17.94
N ARG A 230 7.41 17.04 16.97
CA ARG A 230 7.73 16.71 15.58
C ARG A 230 7.48 17.97 14.75
N ILE A 231 8.53 18.58 14.26
CA ILE A 231 8.46 19.79 13.44
C ILE A 231 8.86 19.47 12.01
N VAL A 232 8.40 20.29 11.07
CA VAL A 232 8.86 20.28 9.69
C VAL A 232 9.66 21.57 9.47
N ARG A 233 10.72 21.51 8.67
CA ARG A 233 11.48 22.67 8.20
C ARG A 233 11.69 22.58 6.70
N LEU A 234 11.69 23.71 5.99
CA LEU A 234 12.14 23.75 4.60
C LEU A 234 13.64 23.40 4.56
N LYS A 235 14.05 22.53 3.64
CA LYS A 235 15.44 22.06 3.48
C LYS A 235 16.02 22.52 2.14
N GLU A 236 15.29 22.28 1.05
CA GLU A 236 15.69 22.63 -0.33
C GLU A 236 14.46 23.10 -1.14
N GLY A 237 14.69 23.93 -2.16
CA GLY A 237 13.66 24.47 -3.06
C GLY A 237 12.99 25.76 -2.55
N ASP A 238 12.23 26.41 -3.43
CA ASP A 238 11.47 27.64 -3.15
C ASP A 238 9.97 27.45 -3.46
N PRO A 239 9.06 27.56 -2.47
CA PRO A 239 7.61 27.51 -2.70
C PRO A 239 7.00 28.83 -3.20
N LYS A 240 7.74 29.95 -3.15
CA LYS A 240 7.17 31.29 -3.23
C LYS A 240 6.41 31.55 -4.53
N GLY A 241 5.13 31.92 -4.40
CA GLY A 241 4.24 32.23 -5.52
C GLY A 241 3.74 31.01 -6.32
N ARG A 242 4.08 29.77 -5.91
CA ARG A 242 3.78 28.54 -6.65
C ARG A 242 2.59 27.77 -6.06
N HIS A 243 1.97 26.91 -6.87
CA HIS A 243 1.03 25.90 -6.37
C HIS A 243 1.84 24.68 -5.92
N VAL A 244 1.96 24.50 -4.61
CA VAL A 244 2.79 23.43 -4.04
C VAL A 244 1.94 22.19 -3.73
N VAL A 245 2.30 21.05 -4.31
CA VAL A 245 1.65 19.76 -4.08
C VAL A 245 2.55 18.90 -3.20
N ILE A 246 2.11 18.61 -1.98
CA ILE A 246 2.82 17.74 -1.03
C ILE A 246 2.55 16.29 -1.40
N VAL A 247 3.59 15.47 -1.63
CA VAL A 247 3.46 14.08 -2.08
C VAL A 247 4.04 13.10 -1.05
N ASP A 248 3.23 12.15 -0.58
CA ASP A 248 3.68 11.02 0.26
C ASP A 248 2.99 9.68 -0.15
N ASP A 249 3.36 8.55 0.46
CA ASP A 249 2.76 7.24 0.17
C ASP A 249 1.43 7.05 0.90
N LEU A 250 1.36 7.43 2.17
CA LEU A 250 0.21 7.22 3.03
C LEU A 250 0.02 8.35 4.04
N VAL A 251 -1.20 8.47 4.56
CA VAL A 251 -1.50 9.36 5.68
C VAL A 251 -2.37 8.66 6.72
N GLN A 252 -1.90 8.71 7.98
CA GLN A 252 -2.69 8.37 9.16
C GLN A 252 -3.21 9.66 9.80
N SER A 253 -2.58 10.15 10.88
CA SER A 253 -3.08 11.29 11.65
C SER A 253 -2.99 12.66 10.96
N GLY A 254 -2.39 12.75 9.77
CA GLY A 254 -2.20 14.01 9.02
C GLY A 254 -1.12 14.96 9.52
N GLY A 255 -0.55 14.74 10.71
CA GLY A 255 0.30 15.74 11.39
C GLY A 255 1.47 16.28 10.56
N THR A 256 2.23 15.41 9.88
CA THR A 256 3.38 15.86 9.07
C THR A 256 2.96 16.66 7.84
N LEU A 257 1.82 16.34 7.20
CA LEU A 257 1.33 17.11 6.04
C LEU A 257 0.84 18.50 6.47
N ILE A 258 0.21 18.61 7.64
CA ILE A 258 -0.27 19.89 8.19
C ILE A 258 0.89 20.80 8.59
N GLU A 259 1.92 20.28 9.28
CA GLU A 259 3.11 21.10 9.58
C GLU A 259 3.91 21.44 8.31
N CYS A 260 3.90 20.58 7.28
CA CYS A 260 4.46 20.89 5.97
C CYS A 260 3.68 22.01 5.27
N GLN A 261 2.35 21.97 5.29
CA GLN A 261 1.47 23.03 4.76
C GLN A 261 1.80 24.39 5.39
N LYS A 262 1.85 24.48 6.73
CA LYS A 262 2.23 25.73 7.43
C LYS A 262 3.60 26.25 7.01
N VAL A 263 4.60 25.38 6.95
CA VAL A 263 5.96 25.76 6.53
C VAL A 263 5.96 26.31 5.12
N LEU A 264 5.28 25.67 4.17
CA LEU A 264 5.21 26.11 2.79
C LEU A 264 4.43 27.44 2.64
N ALA A 265 3.34 27.62 3.38
CA ALA A 265 2.58 28.88 3.42
C ALA A 265 3.42 30.03 4.00
N ALA A 266 4.13 29.81 5.11
CA ALA A 266 5.01 30.78 5.74
C ALA A 266 6.21 31.19 4.86
N HIS A 267 6.62 30.34 3.90
CA HIS A 267 7.62 30.65 2.88
C HIS A 267 7.00 31.22 1.58
N GLY A 268 5.69 31.47 1.56
CA GLY A 268 5.00 32.21 0.51
C GLY A 268 4.40 31.36 -0.63
N ALA A 269 4.10 30.08 -0.40
CA ALA A 269 3.28 29.29 -1.35
C ALA A 269 1.98 30.05 -1.70
N ALA A 270 1.59 30.04 -2.98
CA ALA A 270 0.35 30.70 -3.42
C ALA A 270 -0.89 29.83 -3.24
N LYS A 271 -0.71 28.50 -3.34
CA LYS A 271 -1.71 27.46 -3.09
C LYS A 271 -1.00 26.23 -2.52
N ILE A 272 -1.70 25.44 -1.70
CA ILE A 272 -1.18 24.17 -1.22
C ILE A 272 -2.20 23.06 -1.46
N SER A 273 -1.72 21.94 -2.00
CA SER A 273 -2.48 20.71 -2.14
C SER A 273 -1.69 19.52 -1.60
N ALA A 274 -2.35 18.38 -1.40
CA ALA A 274 -1.69 17.13 -1.05
C ALA A 274 -2.08 15.99 -2.00
N TYR A 275 -1.18 15.04 -2.20
CA TYR A 275 -1.45 13.72 -2.73
C TYR A 275 -0.87 12.66 -1.80
N VAL A 276 -1.65 11.61 -1.55
CA VAL A 276 -1.14 10.33 -1.03
C VAL A 276 -1.78 9.17 -1.75
N THR A 277 -1.07 8.06 -1.90
CA THR A 277 -1.68 6.83 -2.41
C THR A 277 -2.73 6.33 -1.41
N HIS A 278 -2.35 6.15 -0.13
CA HIS A 278 -3.18 5.50 0.88
C HIS A 278 -3.68 6.49 1.96
N GLY A 279 -4.90 7.00 1.79
CA GLY A 279 -5.61 7.72 2.85
C GLY A 279 -6.12 6.75 3.91
N ILE A 280 -5.44 6.60 5.06
CA ILE A 280 -5.87 5.70 6.15
C ILE A 280 -6.74 6.43 7.18
N PHE A 281 -6.39 7.68 7.49
CA PHE A 281 -7.15 8.63 8.34
C PHE A 281 -7.93 8.03 9.53
N PRO A 282 -7.28 7.27 10.44
CA PRO A 282 -7.97 6.67 11.58
C PRO A 282 -8.63 7.74 12.47
N HIS A 283 -9.75 7.39 13.11
CA HIS A 283 -10.56 8.29 13.92
C HIS A 283 -10.98 9.59 13.20
N LYS A 284 -11.32 9.49 11.90
CA LYS A 284 -11.70 10.61 11.04
C LYS A 284 -10.66 11.73 10.97
N SER A 285 -9.37 11.41 11.05
CA SER A 285 -8.31 12.42 11.02
C SER A 285 -8.19 13.17 9.67
N TRP A 286 -8.98 12.80 8.66
CA TRP A 286 -9.23 13.60 7.46
C TRP A 286 -9.96 14.92 7.76
N GLU A 287 -10.81 14.98 8.81
CA GLU A 287 -11.55 16.19 9.20
C GLU A 287 -10.63 17.36 9.60
N ARG A 288 -9.34 17.09 9.82
CA ARG A 288 -8.30 18.10 10.07
C ARG A 288 -7.96 18.92 8.83
N PHE A 289 -8.15 18.38 7.64
CA PHE A 289 -7.82 19.04 6.37
C PHE A 289 -9.03 19.84 5.89
N LYS A 290 -8.90 21.16 5.92
CA LYS A 290 -9.95 22.09 5.48
C LYS A 290 -9.77 22.44 4.01
N HIS A 291 -10.84 22.86 3.37
CA HIS A 291 -10.82 23.43 2.03
C HIS A 291 -10.35 24.88 2.08
N ASP A 292 -9.43 25.25 1.21
CA ASP A 292 -9.06 26.64 0.92
C ASP A 292 -10.24 27.36 0.24
N ASN A 293 -10.68 28.49 0.79
CA ASN A 293 -11.79 29.28 0.27
C ASN A 293 -11.33 30.63 -0.30
N GLY A 294 -10.08 30.71 -0.78
CA GLY A 294 -9.44 31.93 -1.27
C GLY A 294 -8.76 32.74 -0.14
N GLY A 295 -8.16 32.04 0.82
CA GLY A 295 -7.58 32.63 2.04
C GLY A 295 -6.05 32.57 2.09
N ASN A 296 -5.51 32.44 3.30
CA ASN A 296 -4.11 32.05 3.50
C ASN A 296 -3.99 30.53 3.23
N PRO A 297 -3.03 30.04 2.41
CA PRO A 297 -2.81 28.60 2.21
C PRO A 297 -2.44 27.80 3.47
N GLU A 298 -2.20 28.46 4.61
CA GLU A 298 -2.14 27.81 5.93
C GLU A 298 -3.51 27.31 6.43
N ASP A 299 -4.61 28.00 6.09
CA ASP A 299 -5.95 27.74 6.63
C ASP A 299 -6.64 26.51 5.99
N GLY A 300 -6.24 26.15 4.78
CA GLY A 300 -6.85 25.05 4.03
C GLY A 300 -6.01 24.61 2.82
N MET A 301 -6.31 23.42 2.31
CA MET A 301 -5.76 22.91 1.06
C MET A 301 -6.73 23.17 -0.09
N THR A 302 -6.19 23.56 -1.25
CA THR A 302 -6.98 23.74 -2.48
C THR A 302 -7.48 22.39 -3.02
N TYR A 303 -6.68 21.33 -2.86
CA TYR A 303 -7.06 19.94 -3.20
C TYR A 303 -6.34 18.93 -2.28
N PHE A 304 -6.98 17.81 -1.97
CA PHE A 304 -6.36 16.64 -1.38
C PHE A 304 -6.71 15.40 -2.21
N TRP A 305 -5.79 14.98 -3.07
CA TRP A 305 -5.93 13.76 -3.86
C TRP A 305 -5.60 12.52 -3.04
N ILE A 306 -6.50 11.54 -3.05
CA ILE A 306 -6.25 10.19 -2.54
C ILE A 306 -6.57 9.16 -3.62
N THR A 307 -6.05 7.94 -3.50
CA THR A 307 -6.58 6.82 -4.31
C THR A 307 -7.70 6.08 -3.59
N ASP A 308 -8.44 5.24 -4.32
CA ASP A 308 -9.47 4.36 -3.77
C ASP A 308 -8.97 3.04 -3.17
N SER A 309 -7.66 2.94 -2.89
CA SER A 309 -7.05 1.81 -2.16
C SER A 309 -7.54 1.63 -0.71
N CYS A 310 -8.22 2.63 -0.13
CA CYS A 310 -8.77 2.61 1.22
C CYS A 310 -10.29 2.83 1.20
N PRO A 311 -11.12 1.79 0.92
CA PRO A 311 -12.54 1.98 0.61
C PRO A 311 -13.36 2.63 1.74
N GLN A 312 -13.01 2.34 3.00
CA GLN A 312 -13.66 2.95 4.17
C GLN A 312 -13.50 4.48 4.15
N THR A 313 -12.28 4.97 3.90
CA THR A 313 -11.97 6.39 3.76
C THR A 313 -12.65 7.02 2.55
N VAL A 314 -12.67 6.35 1.40
CA VAL A 314 -13.38 6.82 0.20
C VAL A 314 -14.83 7.14 0.52
N ASN A 315 -15.52 6.24 1.22
CA ASN A 315 -16.92 6.45 1.64
C ASN A 315 -17.08 7.62 2.63
N GLU A 316 -16.06 7.93 3.46
CA GLU A 316 -16.10 9.06 4.37
C GLU A 316 -15.79 10.41 3.71
N VAL A 317 -14.96 10.47 2.66
CA VAL A 317 -14.53 11.74 2.03
C VAL A 317 -15.11 12.04 0.65
N MET A 318 -15.82 11.09 0.03
CA MET A 318 -16.44 11.31 -1.29
C MET A 318 -17.37 12.54 -1.28
N ASN A 319 -17.21 13.39 -2.31
CA ASN A 319 -17.93 14.66 -2.50
C ASN A 319 -17.72 15.69 -1.38
N LYS A 320 -16.63 15.60 -0.59
CA LYS A 320 -16.29 16.57 0.47
C LYS A 320 -14.99 17.30 0.15
N PRO A 321 -15.01 18.60 -0.23
CA PRO A 321 -13.78 19.35 -0.44
C PRO A 321 -12.94 19.42 0.87
N PRO A 322 -11.61 19.35 0.80
CA PRO A 322 -10.77 19.40 -0.41
C PRO A 322 -10.57 18.05 -1.12
N PHE A 323 -11.20 16.96 -0.67
CA PHE A 323 -10.87 15.62 -1.12
C PHE A 323 -11.38 15.28 -2.53
N GLU A 324 -10.49 14.68 -3.32
CA GLU A 324 -10.77 14.16 -4.65
C GLU A 324 -10.17 12.75 -4.79
N VAL A 325 -10.91 11.79 -5.34
CA VAL A 325 -10.53 10.36 -5.36
C VAL A 325 -10.10 9.95 -6.77
N LEU A 326 -8.80 9.65 -6.93
CA LEU A 326 -8.20 9.19 -8.18
C LEU A 326 -8.27 7.66 -8.23
N SER A 327 -9.12 7.11 -9.11
CA SER A 327 -9.41 5.68 -9.11
C SER A 327 -8.29 4.83 -9.69
N LEU A 328 -7.89 3.78 -8.97
CA LEU A 328 -6.94 2.75 -9.40
C LEU A 328 -7.53 1.78 -10.42
N ALA A 329 -8.83 1.88 -10.75
CA ALA A 329 -9.54 0.89 -11.55
C ALA A 329 -8.87 0.57 -12.89
N ASN A 330 -8.41 1.59 -13.62
CA ASN A 330 -7.69 1.42 -14.89
C ASN A 330 -6.30 0.79 -14.70
N SER A 331 -5.54 1.21 -13.68
CA SER A 331 -4.23 0.64 -13.37
C SER A 331 -4.35 -0.85 -13.02
N ILE A 332 -5.25 -1.21 -12.11
CA ILE A 332 -5.49 -2.60 -11.71
C ILE A 332 -5.97 -3.43 -12.91
N ALA A 333 -6.90 -2.91 -13.73
CA ALA A 333 -7.36 -3.62 -14.93
C ALA A 333 -6.23 -3.86 -15.93
N ALA A 334 -5.35 -2.88 -16.15
CA ALA A 334 -4.17 -3.05 -17.00
C ALA A 334 -3.23 -4.13 -16.45
N SER A 335 -2.87 -4.10 -15.16
CA SER A 335 -1.99 -5.10 -14.54
C SER A 335 -2.58 -6.52 -14.51
N LEU A 336 -3.91 -6.68 -14.63
CA LEU A 336 -4.59 -7.97 -14.72
C LEU A 336 -4.59 -8.56 -16.14
N LEU A 337 -4.23 -7.79 -17.17
CA LEU A 337 -4.33 -8.17 -18.59
C LEU A 337 -2.96 -8.35 -19.28
N ILE A 338 -1.89 -8.52 -18.49
CA ILE A 338 -0.50 -8.81 -18.91
C ILE A 338 -0.24 -10.31 -18.87
#